data_AF-A0A1B6DD23-F1
#
_entry.id   AF-A0A1B6DD23-F1
#
_cell.length_a   1.000
_cell.length_b   1.000
_cell.length_c   1.000
_cell.angle_alpha   90.00
_cell.angle_beta   90.00
_cell.angle_gamma   90.00
#
_symmetry.space_group_name_H-M   'P 1'
#
loop_
_entity.id
_entity.type
_entity.pdbx_description
1 polymer ?
#
loop_
_entity_poly.entity_id
_entity_poly.type
_entity_poly.pdbx_seq_one_letter_code
_entity_poly.pdbx_strand_id
1 'polypeptide(L)'
;MVDGNKAYLCRLLLVWCILCGSLLMETANSQRPLCALTIKASERIDGRALCIGYDDIDEAFRLGRQRAGLYSPSRSRELTDTDLGLLGTALQETTRILAERFSLNADEIESALPRVDTSTTDIANFCPLYLRLPRQCRPTRYRRHDALCNNLEEPTWGAARTPFRRLISPEYADGISSPRVGSDGFPLPPPRVVSSRVHRDFFQGHEHGVTFMFVSFGQLVDHDLTLTAETKVPGTRKDPECCGSNHKHPNCLPLQVPADDPFYRLHGQSCINMIRSEAGVRPGCRLGYRVQINSLTSYIDANFVYGSSYRVGDSLRQLRDGLMKTVPLFNSLRLKPLLPPKLVNPDDGCIRAHPDLFCFLAGDNRVNEQLALGVLHTMFVREHNRIASELQKVNPHWDDETLYQETRHIVAALVQHITYSEFLPLLLGEETIKEYGLDLKKEGYSDDYDPRVDATVPAEFGTAAFRFGHSLLPHAIERRSSTHQYIGERPLRSTLQQPFDLHKPGWYDQYMLGIINQLAQAM
;
A
#
# COMPACT_ATOMS: atom_id res chain seq x y z
N MET A 1 -53.05 1.21 -56.18
CA MET A 1 -53.40 -0.02 -55.44
C MET A 1 -52.14 -0.81 -55.04
N VAL A 2 -51.13 -0.19 -54.43
CA VAL A 2 -49.96 -0.92 -53.87
C VAL A 2 -49.37 -0.11 -52.71
N ASP A 3 -50.16 0.28 -51.71
CA ASP A 3 -49.62 0.89 -50.46
C ASP A 3 -50.37 0.45 -49.19
N GLY A 4 -51.34 -0.46 -49.30
CA GLY A 4 -52.07 -1.02 -48.15
C GLY A 4 -51.44 -2.28 -47.53
N ASN A 5 -50.57 -2.99 -48.25
CA ASN A 5 -50.08 -4.32 -47.84
C ASN A 5 -48.77 -4.31 -47.02
N LYS A 6 -48.02 -3.21 -47.00
CA LYS A 6 -46.79 -3.13 -46.17
C LYS A 6 -47.08 -2.84 -44.69
N ALA A 7 -48.14 -2.08 -44.40
CA ALA A 7 -48.54 -1.77 -43.03
C ALA A 7 -49.14 -2.99 -42.29
N TYR A 8 -49.82 -3.89 -43.01
CA TYR A 8 -50.35 -5.14 -42.44
C TYR A 8 -49.24 -6.16 -42.13
N LEU A 9 -48.22 -6.29 -43.00
CA LEU A 9 -47.08 -7.17 -42.74
C LEU A 9 -46.24 -6.70 -41.54
N CYS A 10 -46.00 -5.39 -41.39
CA CYS A 10 -45.29 -4.86 -40.21
C CYS A 10 -46.07 -5.07 -38.91
N ARG A 11 -47.40 -4.96 -38.91
CA ARG A 11 -48.21 -5.23 -37.71
C ARG A 11 -48.26 -6.71 -37.35
N LEU A 12 -48.30 -7.61 -38.34
CA LEU A 12 -48.22 -9.06 -38.11
C LEU A 12 -46.85 -9.49 -37.59
N LEU A 13 -45.74 -8.94 -38.11
CA LEU A 13 -44.39 -9.20 -37.61
C LEU A 13 -44.15 -8.63 -36.20
N LEU A 14 -44.71 -7.47 -35.88
CA LEU A 14 -44.59 -6.90 -34.53
C LEU A 14 -45.40 -7.72 -33.50
N VAL A 15 -46.59 -8.20 -33.87
CA VAL A 15 -47.40 -9.08 -33.00
C VAL A 15 -46.76 -10.46 -32.85
N TRP A 16 -46.08 -10.98 -33.88
CA TRP A 16 -45.29 -12.22 -33.77
C TRP A 16 -44.01 -12.05 -32.93
N CYS A 17 -43.31 -10.91 -33.01
CA CYS A 17 -42.18 -10.62 -32.12
C CYS A 17 -42.63 -10.37 -30.67
N ILE A 18 -43.80 -9.77 -30.45
CA ILE A 18 -44.35 -9.59 -29.09
C ILE A 18 -44.84 -10.93 -28.54
N LEU A 19 -45.48 -11.81 -29.34
CA LEU A 19 -45.93 -13.13 -28.90
C LEU A 19 -44.79 -14.17 -28.77
N CYS A 20 -43.79 -14.18 -29.64
CA CYS A 20 -42.58 -15.00 -29.44
C CYS A 20 -41.64 -14.43 -28.37
N GLY A 21 -41.62 -13.11 -28.16
CA GLY A 21 -40.88 -12.47 -27.08
C GLY A 21 -41.51 -12.68 -25.70
N SER A 22 -42.83 -12.91 -25.65
CA SER A 22 -43.55 -13.26 -24.42
C SER A 22 -43.74 -14.77 -24.19
N LEU A 23 -43.48 -15.63 -25.19
CA LEU A 23 -43.36 -17.09 -25.01
C LEU A 23 -41.93 -17.62 -24.84
N LEU A 24 -40.90 -16.76 -24.88
CA LEU A 24 -39.51 -17.10 -24.53
C LEU A 24 -39.01 -16.42 -23.25
N MET A 25 -39.92 -15.81 -22.47
CA MET A 25 -39.63 -15.20 -21.17
C MET A 25 -40.46 -15.79 -20.02
N GLU A 26 -40.88 -17.04 -20.14
CA GLU A 26 -41.34 -17.84 -19.00
C GLU A 26 -40.55 -19.16 -18.94
N THR A 27 -40.04 -19.45 -17.74
CA THR A 27 -39.21 -20.60 -17.35
C THR A 27 -37.72 -20.59 -17.73
N ALA A 28 -37.01 -19.52 -17.38
CA ALA A 28 -35.70 -19.71 -16.73
C ALA A 28 -35.88 -19.42 -15.24
N ASN A 29 -36.51 -20.38 -14.54
CA ASN A 29 -36.39 -20.43 -13.09
C ASN A 29 -34.93 -20.78 -12.79
N SER A 30 -34.03 -19.78 -12.78
CA SER A 30 -32.63 -19.99 -12.43
C SER A 30 -32.57 -20.23 -10.92
N GLN A 31 -32.98 -21.42 -10.50
CA GLN A 31 -32.65 -21.92 -9.18
C GLN A 31 -31.12 -21.82 -9.07
N ARG A 32 -30.68 -21.09 -8.05
CA ARG A 32 -29.27 -20.95 -7.70
C ARG A 32 -28.64 -22.35 -7.71
N PRO A 33 -27.48 -22.57 -8.35
CA PRO A 33 -26.88 -23.89 -8.38
C PRO A 33 -26.69 -24.38 -6.94
N LEU A 34 -27.00 -25.66 -6.70
CA LEU A 34 -26.92 -26.27 -5.36
C LEU A 34 -25.51 -26.14 -4.76
N CYS A 35 -24.49 -26.21 -5.61
CA CYS A 35 -23.08 -26.04 -5.23
C CYS A 35 -22.58 -24.66 -5.62
N ALA A 36 -22.08 -23.90 -4.64
CA ALA A 36 -21.34 -22.66 -4.87
C ALA A 36 -19.88 -22.93 -5.27
N LEU A 37 -19.32 -24.04 -4.78
CA LEU A 37 -17.99 -24.52 -5.15
C LEU A 37 -18.04 -26.04 -5.33
N THR A 38 -17.47 -26.51 -6.44
CA THR A 38 -17.23 -27.94 -6.66
C THR A 38 -15.74 -28.18 -6.73
N ILE A 39 -15.23 -29.08 -5.89
CA ILE A 39 -13.85 -29.59 -5.96
C ILE A 39 -13.93 -31.00 -6.54
N LYS A 40 -13.28 -31.21 -7.69
CA LYS A 40 -13.36 -32.51 -8.38
C LYS A 40 -12.65 -33.58 -7.57
N ALA A 41 -13.10 -34.83 -7.71
CA ALA A 41 -12.41 -35.99 -7.12
C ALA A 41 -10.92 -36.05 -7.47
N SER A 42 -10.54 -35.63 -8.69
CA SER A 42 -9.15 -35.56 -9.15
C SER A 42 -8.31 -34.47 -8.47
N GLU A 43 -8.96 -33.49 -7.85
CA GLU A 43 -8.32 -32.38 -7.14
C GLU A 43 -8.17 -32.67 -5.63
N ARG A 44 -8.74 -33.77 -5.12
CA ARG A 44 -8.73 -34.12 -3.68
C ARG A 44 -7.91 -35.36 -3.40
N ILE A 45 -7.24 -35.37 -2.25
CA ILE A 45 -6.43 -36.50 -1.77
C ILE A 45 -7.30 -37.73 -1.47
N ASP A 46 -8.54 -37.53 -1.01
CA ASP A 46 -9.48 -38.61 -0.69
C ASP A 46 -10.22 -39.19 -1.91
N GLY A 47 -10.01 -38.61 -3.10
CA GLY A 47 -10.63 -39.05 -4.35
C GLY A 47 -12.15 -38.84 -4.43
N ARG A 48 -12.75 -38.06 -3.53
CA ARG A 48 -14.20 -37.83 -3.49
C ARG A 48 -14.53 -36.39 -3.88
N ALA A 49 -15.40 -36.20 -4.87
CA ALA A 49 -15.85 -34.87 -5.24
C ALA A 49 -16.57 -34.19 -4.06
N LEU A 50 -16.30 -32.92 -3.85
CA LEU A 50 -16.89 -32.11 -2.80
C LEU A 50 -17.75 -31.00 -3.39
N CYS A 51 -18.93 -30.79 -2.82
CA CYS A 51 -19.82 -29.67 -3.09
C CYS A 51 -19.98 -28.84 -1.82
N ILE A 52 -19.61 -27.56 -1.88
CA ILE A 52 -19.90 -26.58 -0.82
C ILE A 52 -21.07 -25.74 -1.30
N GLY A 53 -22.17 -25.71 -0.55
CA GLY A 53 -23.38 -24.96 -0.89
C GLY A 53 -23.25 -23.47 -0.61
N TYR A 54 -24.15 -22.66 -1.19
CA TYR A 54 -24.24 -21.24 -0.85
C TYR A 54 -24.65 -21.03 0.61
N ASP A 55 -25.56 -21.87 1.12
CA ASP A 55 -26.02 -21.80 2.52
C ASP A 55 -24.89 -22.08 3.51
N ASP A 56 -23.96 -23.00 3.17
CA ASP A 56 -22.76 -23.26 3.97
C ASP A 56 -21.85 -22.03 4.05
N ILE A 57 -21.68 -21.32 2.94
CA ILE A 57 -20.86 -20.11 2.86
C ILE A 57 -21.52 -18.98 3.66
N ASP A 58 -22.83 -18.78 3.49
CA ASP A 58 -23.58 -17.73 4.17
C ASP A 58 -23.60 -17.97 5.69
N GLU A 59 -23.78 -19.22 6.12
CA GLU A 59 -23.68 -19.58 7.54
C GLU A 59 -22.26 -19.40 8.09
N ALA A 60 -21.24 -19.89 7.39
CA ALA A 60 -19.85 -19.72 7.78
C ALA A 60 -19.47 -18.23 7.86
N PHE A 61 -19.95 -17.41 6.93
CA PHE A 61 -19.71 -15.97 6.93
C PHE A 61 -20.41 -15.25 8.08
N ARG A 62 -21.64 -15.64 8.41
CA ARG A 62 -22.36 -15.12 9.58
C ARG A 62 -21.60 -15.42 10.88
N LEU A 63 -21.08 -16.63 11.04
CA LEU A 63 -20.26 -17.02 12.20
C LEU A 63 -18.91 -16.32 12.21
N GLY A 64 -18.24 -16.23 11.05
CA GLY A 64 -16.94 -15.56 10.91
C GLY A 64 -17.01 -14.07 11.25
N ARG A 65 -18.07 -13.38 10.81
CA ARG A 65 -18.39 -12.00 11.19
C ARG A 65 -18.56 -11.81 12.69
N GLN A 66 -19.26 -12.72 13.35
CA GLN A 66 -19.45 -12.67 14.81
C GLN A 66 -18.11 -12.81 15.55
N ARG A 67 -17.24 -13.73 15.11
CA ARG A 67 -15.89 -13.91 15.68
C ARG A 67 -14.99 -12.69 15.45
N ALA A 68 -15.07 -12.09 14.27
CA ALA A 68 -14.29 -10.90 13.93
C ALA A 68 -14.83 -9.61 14.57
N GLY A 69 -16.08 -9.59 15.06
CA GLY A 69 -16.74 -8.38 15.55
C GLY A 69 -17.26 -7.46 14.44
N LEU A 70 -17.45 -7.97 13.22
CA LEU A 70 -18.07 -7.23 12.12
C LEU A 70 -19.58 -7.40 12.20
N TYR A 71 -20.32 -6.38 12.64
CA TYR A 71 -21.79 -6.47 12.80
C TYR A 71 -22.57 -5.83 11.65
N SER A 72 -22.06 -4.76 11.05
CA SER A 72 -22.74 -3.99 10.01
C SER A 72 -21.77 -3.63 8.88
N PRO A 73 -22.25 -3.49 7.63
CA PRO A 73 -21.40 -3.06 6.53
C PRO A 73 -20.98 -1.62 6.78
N SER A 74 -19.75 -1.28 6.39
CA SER A 74 -19.29 0.09 6.50
C SER A 74 -20.12 0.98 5.57
N ARG A 75 -20.60 2.10 6.12
CA ARG A 75 -21.38 3.10 5.38
C ARG A 75 -20.49 4.21 4.80
N SER A 76 -19.18 4.17 5.10
CA SER A 76 -18.25 5.17 4.60
C SER A 76 -18.06 5.03 3.09
N ARG A 77 -18.07 6.17 2.38
CA ARG A 77 -17.72 6.22 0.96
C ARG A 77 -16.23 5.95 0.74
N GLU A 78 -15.41 6.22 1.74
CA GLU A 78 -13.97 6.00 1.71
C GLU A 78 -13.59 5.12 2.90
N LEU A 79 -13.25 3.85 2.61
CA LEU A 79 -12.90 2.88 3.64
C LEU A 79 -11.48 3.11 4.13
N THR A 80 -11.29 3.01 5.43
CA THR A 80 -9.98 3.00 6.08
C THR A 80 -9.37 1.60 6.04
N ASP A 81 -8.08 1.52 6.30
CA ASP A 81 -7.36 0.24 6.39
C ASP A 81 -7.94 -0.65 7.50
N THR A 82 -8.41 -0.05 8.61
CA THR A 82 -9.08 -0.76 9.70
C THR A 82 -10.46 -1.31 9.30
N ASP A 83 -11.24 -0.56 8.51
CA ASP A 83 -12.53 -1.05 7.99
C ASP A 83 -12.33 -2.31 7.12
N LEU A 84 -11.29 -2.28 6.27
CA LEU A 84 -10.91 -3.42 5.43
C LEU A 84 -10.30 -4.56 6.26
N GLY A 85 -9.46 -4.23 7.26
CA GLY A 85 -8.90 -5.15 8.25
C GLY A 85 -9.96 -6.01 8.93
N LEU A 86 -11.04 -5.37 9.37
CA LEU A 86 -12.16 -6.04 10.02
C LEU A 86 -12.90 -7.01 9.08
N LEU A 87 -13.16 -6.59 7.83
CA LEU A 87 -13.75 -7.47 6.81
C LEU A 87 -12.81 -8.61 6.41
N GLY A 88 -11.52 -8.32 6.21
CA GLY A 88 -10.50 -9.33 5.89
C GLY A 88 -10.37 -10.38 7.00
N THR A 89 -10.51 -9.97 8.26
CA THR A 89 -10.54 -10.88 9.41
C THR A 89 -11.79 -11.75 9.38
N ALA A 90 -12.97 -11.18 9.11
CA ALA A 90 -14.21 -11.96 8.97
C ALA A 90 -14.12 -13.00 7.83
N LEU A 91 -13.52 -12.65 6.69
CA LEU A 91 -13.31 -13.58 5.57
C LEU A 91 -12.30 -14.69 5.91
N GLN A 92 -11.29 -14.40 6.73
CA GLN A 92 -10.35 -15.41 7.24
C GLN A 92 -11.04 -16.39 8.20
N GLU A 93 -11.86 -15.89 9.13
CA GLU A 93 -12.65 -16.76 10.01
C GLU A 93 -13.65 -17.61 9.23
N THR A 94 -14.28 -17.05 8.20
CA THR A 94 -15.16 -17.76 7.27
C THR A 94 -14.41 -18.89 6.56
N THR A 95 -13.23 -18.59 6.04
CA THR A 95 -12.34 -19.56 5.40
C THR A 95 -11.96 -20.68 6.36
N ARG A 96 -11.62 -20.36 7.62
CA ARG A 96 -11.30 -21.35 8.64
C ARG A 96 -12.47 -22.27 8.95
N ILE A 97 -13.68 -21.72 9.12
CA ILE A 97 -14.89 -22.51 9.38
C ILE A 97 -15.18 -23.48 8.24
N LEU A 98 -15.05 -23.02 6.98
CA LEU A 98 -15.25 -23.88 5.81
C LEU A 98 -14.15 -24.95 5.71
N ALA A 99 -12.90 -24.59 5.94
CA ALA A 99 -11.77 -25.53 5.92
C ALA A 99 -11.95 -26.65 6.96
N GLU A 100 -12.36 -26.31 8.19
CA GLU A 100 -12.64 -27.29 9.24
C GLU A 100 -13.87 -28.15 8.88
N ARG A 101 -14.98 -27.53 8.45
CA ARG A 101 -16.24 -28.23 8.15
C ARG A 101 -16.08 -29.26 7.03
N PHE A 102 -15.29 -28.93 6.01
CA PHE A 102 -15.12 -29.75 4.83
C PHE A 102 -13.77 -30.47 4.76
N SER A 103 -12.96 -30.38 5.82
CA SER A 103 -11.62 -30.97 5.92
C SER A 103 -10.73 -30.60 4.72
N LEU A 104 -10.68 -29.30 4.41
CA LEU A 104 -9.87 -28.77 3.31
C LEU A 104 -8.40 -28.67 3.74
N ASN A 105 -7.49 -29.10 2.87
CA ASN A 105 -6.06 -28.89 3.05
C ASN A 105 -5.61 -27.49 2.54
N ALA A 106 -4.34 -27.14 2.74
CA ALA A 106 -3.81 -25.83 2.34
C ALA A 106 -3.94 -25.55 0.83
N ASP A 107 -3.67 -26.54 -0.01
CA ASP A 107 -3.76 -26.42 -1.47
C ASP A 107 -5.21 -26.20 -1.93
N GLU A 108 -6.17 -26.87 -1.30
CA GLU A 108 -7.61 -26.70 -1.55
C GLU A 108 -8.09 -25.32 -1.08
N ILE A 109 -7.61 -24.84 0.07
CA ILE A 109 -7.90 -23.49 0.57
C ILE A 109 -7.40 -22.42 -0.40
N GLU A 110 -6.19 -22.60 -0.93
CA GLU A 110 -5.57 -21.68 -1.87
C GLU A 110 -6.22 -21.70 -3.25
N SER A 111 -6.41 -22.89 -3.83
CA SER A 111 -6.82 -23.03 -5.23
C SER A 111 -8.33 -23.05 -5.41
N ALA A 112 -9.09 -23.56 -4.43
CA ALA A 112 -10.52 -23.80 -4.58
C ALA A 112 -11.40 -22.67 -4.03
N LEU A 113 -11.16 -22.23 -2.79
CA LEU A 113 -12.02 -21.23 -2.13
C LEU A 113 -12.09 -19.88 -2.86
N PRO A 114 -11.01 -19.37 -3.51
CA PRO A 114 -11.12 -18.14 -4.30
C PRO A 114 -12.03 -18.25 -5.54
N ARG A 115 -12.40 -19.47 -5.97
CA ARG A 115 -13.30 -19.70 -7.11
C ARG A 115 -14.79 -19.48 -6.77
N VAL A 116 -15.12 -19.36 -5.48
CA VAL A 116 -16.49 -19.09 -5.02
C VAL A 116 -16.99 -17.76 -5.58
N ASP A 117 -18.16 -17.77 -6.23
CA ASP A 117 -18.87 -16.55 -6.59
C ASP A 117 -19.57 -15.96 -5.36
N THR A 118 -18.89 -15.02 -4.71
CA THR A 118 -19.38 -14.31 -3.52
C THR A 118 -20.46 -13.27 -3.86
N SER A 119 -20.66 -12.91 -5.14
CA SER A 119 -21.59 -11.84 -5.52
C SER A 119 -23.06 -12.16 -5.21
N THR A 120 -23.37 -13.45 -5.08
CA THR A 120 -24.71 -13.92 -4.73
C THR A 120 -24.84 -14.21 -3.22
N THR A 121 -23.74 -14.32 -2.48
CA THR A 121 -23.70 -14.64 -1.03
C THR A 121 -23.95 -13.42 -0.15
N ASP A 122 -24.16 -13.65 1.15
CA ASP A 122 -24.21 -12.60 2.17
C ASP A 122 -22.94 -11.73 2.22
N ILE A 123 -21.80 -12.26 1.75
CA ILE A 123 -20.54 -11.51 1.64
C ILE A 123 -20.71 -10.29 0.74
N ALA A 124 -21.53 -10.37 -0.32
CA ALA A 124 -21.75 -9.27 -1.25
C ALA A 124 -22.27 -8.00 -0.55
N ASN A 125 -23.07 -8.16 0.52
CA ASN A 125 -23.61 -7.05 1.30
C ASN A 125 -22.54 -6.25 2.06
N PHE A 126 -21.40 -6.88 2.36
CA PHE A 126 -20.27 -6.28 3.06
C PHE A 126 -19.13 -5.90 2.13
N CYS A 127 -19.11 -6.48 0.92
CA CYS A 127 -18.05 -6.25 -0.03
C CYS A 127 -18.04 -4.79 -0.53
N PRO A 128 -16.92 -4.05 -0.40
CA PRO A 128 -16.82 -2.67 -0.86
C PRO A 128 -17.10 -2.54 -2.34
N LEU A 129 -17.86 -1.53 -2.75
CA LEU A 129 -18.24 -1.32 -4.16
C LEU A 129 -17.04 -1.33 -5.11
N TYR A 130 -15.90 -0.77 -4.67
CA TYR A 130 -14.72 -0.68 -5.52
C TYR A 130 -14.00 -2.03 -5.73
N LEU A 131 -14.23 -3.01 -4.86
CA LEU A 131 -13.71 -4.38 -4.97
C LEU A 131 -14.71 -5.34 -5.63
N ARG A 132 -15.96 -4.95 -5.86
CA ARG A 132 -16.95 -5.81 -6.55
C ARG A 132 -16.59 -5.94 -8.02
N LEU A 133 -16.83 -7.14 -8.58
CA LEU A 133 -16.59 -7.48 -9.98
C LEU A 133 -17.92 -7.85 -10.68
N PRO A 134 -18.09 -7.59 -11.98
CA PRO A 134 -17.19 -6.82 -12.85
C PRO A 134 -17.30 -5.31 -12.59
N ARG A 135 -16.23 -4.56 -12.84
CA ARG A 135 -16.21 -3.09 -12.74
C ARG A 135 -15.92 -2.47 -14.08
N GLN A 136 -16.72 -1.47 -14.47
CA GLN A 136 -16.49 -0.69 -15.67
C GLN A 136 -15.73 0.60 -15.34
N CYS A 137 -14.72 0.90 -16.14
CA CYS A 137 -13.94 2.12 -16.08
C CYS A 137 -14.05 2.90 -17.38
N ARG A 138 -13.87 4.22 -17.30
CA ARG A 138 -13.77 5.10 -18.49
C ARG A 138 -12.41 5.78 -18.47
N PRO A 139 -11.74 5.95 -19.62
CA PRO A 139 -10.51 6.72 -19.70
C PRO A 139 -10.73 8.15 -19.21
N THR A 140 -9.82 8.64 -18.37
CA THR A 140 -9.77 10.03 -17.89
C THR A 140 -8.39 10.61 -18.15
N ARG A 141 -8.29 11.94 -18.30
CA ARG A 141 -7.01 12.63 -18.56
C ARG A 141 -5.99 12.43 -17.42
N TYR A 142 -6.45 12.52 -16.17
CA TYR A 142 -5.58 12.49 -15.00
C TYR A 142 -5.67 11.18 -14.24
N ARG A 143 -4.56 10.80 -13.61
CA ARG A 143 -4.49 9.66 -12.69
C ARG A 143 -5.36 9.94 -11.48
N ARG A 144 -6.08 8.93 -11.00
CA ARG A 144 -6.80 9.03 -9.73
C ARG A 144 -5.80 9.01 -8.56
N HIS A 145 -6.22 9.49 -7.38
CA HIS A 145 -5.39 9.40 -6.17
C HIS A 145 -5.30 7.96 -5.63
N ASP A 146 -6.35 7.17 -5.85
CA ASP A 146 -6.41 5.77 -5.42
C ASP A 146 -5.90 4.78 -6.49
N ALA A 147 -5.41 5.30 -7.63
CA ALA A 147 -4.99 4.56 -8.82
C ALA A 147 -5.99 3.52 -9.39
N LEU A 148 -7.25 3.54 -8.96
CA LEU A 148 -8.29 2.73 -9.58
C LEU A 148 -8.41 3.10 -11.06
N CYS A 149 -8.82 2.13 -11.89
CA CYS A 149 -9.02 2.34 -13.33
C CYS A 149 -7.75 2.78 -14.12
N ASN A 150 -6.54 2.62 -13.56
CA ASN A 150 -5.31 2.75 -14.36
C ASN A 150 -5.28 1.66 -15.45
N ASN A 151 -5.52 0.41 -15.04
CA ASN A 151 -5.89 -0.66 -15.95
C ASN A 151 -7.42 -0.66 -16.16
N LEU A 152 -7.86 -0.67 -17.42
CA LEU A 152 -9.29 -0.61 -17.77
C LEU A 152 -9.98 -1.97 -17.74
N GLU A 153 -9.22 -3.05 -17.92
CA GLU A 153 -9.69 -4.45 -17.91
C GLU A 153 -9.73 -4.99 -16.48
N GLU A 154 -8.71 -4.67 -15.68
CA GLU A 154 -8.57 -5.05 -14.27
C GLU A 154 -8.44 -3.80 -13.36
N PRO A 155 -9.55 -3.10 -13.06
CA PRO A 155 -9.54 -1.79 -12.41
C PRO A 155 -8.85 -1.67 -11.06
N THR A 156 -8.59 -2.79 -10.38
CA THR A 156 -7.96 -2.83 -9.05
C THR A 156 -6.46 -3.08 -9.09
N TRP A 157 -5.87 -3.43 -10.25
CA TRP A 157 -4.42 -3.67 -10.34
C TRP A 157 -3.62 -2.42 -10.02
N GLY A 158 -2.80 -2.53 -8.97
CA GLY A 158 -2.00 -1.44 -8.43
C GLY A 158 -2.76 -0.32 -7.72
N ALA A 159 -4.06 -0.49 -7.46
CA ALA A 159 -4.85 0.50 -6.72
C ALA A 159 -4.46 0.54 -5.24
N ALA A 160 -4.71 1.67 -4.59
CA ALA A 160 -4.53 1.78 -3.14
C ALA A 160 -5.58 0.96 -2.38
N ARG A 161 -5.19 0.48 -1.20
CA ARG A 161 -6.01 -0.36 -0.31
C ARG A 161 -6.48 -1.67 -0.93
N THR A 162 -5.76 -2.17 -1.93
CA THR A 162 -5.89 -3.55 -2.41
C THR A 162 -4.75 -4.40 -1.84
N PRO A 163 -4.90 -5.74 -1.82
CA PRO A 163 -3.84 -6.60 -1.35
C PRO A 163 -2.59 -6.54 -2.23
N PHE A 164 -1.42 -6.76 -1.65
CA PHE A 164 -0.23 -7.11 -2.43
C PHE A 164 -0.48 -8.37 -3.24
N ARG A 165 0.10 -8.46 -4.45
CA ARG A 165 0.15 -9.72 -5.19
C ARG A 165 1.22 -10.63 -4.58
N ARG A 166 1.22 -11.89 -4.98
CA ARG A 166 2.15 -12.91 -4.52
C ARG A 166 2.93 -13.45 -5.71
N LEU A 167 4.27 -13.53 -5.60
CA LEU A 167 5.08 -14.23 -6.60
C LEU A 167 4.98 -15.73 -6.43
N ILE A 168 4.86 -16.19 -5.18
CA ILE A 168 4.68 -17.59 -4.80
C ILE A 168 3.58 -17.73 -3.76
N SER A 169 3.01 -18.92 -3.67
CA SER A 169 2.03 -19.28 -2.64
C SER A 169 2.55 -18.99 -1.23
N PRO A 170 1.70 -18.48 -0.32
CA PRO A 170 2.12 -18.18 1.04
C PRO A 170 2.29 -19.45 1.87
N GLU A 171 3.21 -19.42 2.83
CA GLU A 171 3.37 -20.51 3.79
C GLU A 171 2.88 -20.09 5.18
N TYR A 172 1.63 -20.42 5.49
CA TYR A 172 1.06 -20.35 6.83
C TYR A 172 0.94 -21.76 7.42
N ALA A 173 1.18 -21.92 8.73
CA ALA A 173 1.17 -23.24 9.36
C ALA A 173 -0.21 -23.96 9.30
N ASP A 174 -1.29 -23.19 9.21
CA ASP A 174 -2.67 -23.67 9.06
C ASP A 174 -3.20 -23.49 7.63
N GLY A 175 -2.35 -23.11 6.66
CA GLY A 175 -2.76 -22.78 5.29
C GLY A 175 -3.60 -21.49 5.16
N ILE A 176 -3.86 -20.77 6.26
CA ILE A 176 -4.77 -19.61 6.27
C ILE A 176 -4.06 -18.37 6.79
N SER A 177 -3.55 -18.39 8.02
CA SER A 177 -3.04 -17.17 8.67
C SER A 177 -2.07 -17.41 9.83
N SER A 178 -1.93 -18.63 10.34
CA SER A 178 -1.06 -18.90 11.48
C SER A 178 0.43 -18.76 11.10
N PRO A 179 1.28 -18.17 11.97
CA PRO A 179 2.71 -18.00 11.68
C PRO A 179 3.36 -19.31 11.21
N ARG A 180 4.27 -19.20 10.23
CA ARG A 180 4.99 -20.33 9.65
C ARG A 180 5.78 -21.10 10.71
N VAL A 181 5.82 -22.41 10.57
CA VAL A 181 6.68 -23.34 11.32
C VAL A 181 7.73 -23.96 10.41
N GLY A 182 8.76 -24.59 10.99
CA GLY A 182 9.75 -25.36 10.25
C GLY A 182 9.14 -26.57 9.53
N SER A 183 9.89 -27.13 8.58
CA SER A 183 9.48 -28.35 7.86
C SER A 183 9.33 -29.58 8.77
N ASP A 184 9.93 -29.52 9.96
CA ASP A 184 9.84 -30.51 11.05
C ASP A 184 8.62 -30.27 11.97
N GLY A 185 7.83 -29.21 11.74
CA GLY A 185 6.69 -28.80 12.54
C GLY A 185 7.04 -27.99 13.79
N PHE A 186 8.33 -27.72 14.05
CA PHE A 186 8.76 -26.95 15.21
C PHE A 186 8.78 -25.43 14.93
N PRO A 187 8.71 -24.57 15.96
CA PRO A 187 8.82 -23.13 15.78
C PRO A 187 10.13 -22.71 15.10
N LEU A 188 10.06 -21.72 14.20
CA LEU A 188 11.25 -21.12 13.58
C LEU A 188 12.12 -20.39 14.63
N PRO A 189 13.43 -20.22 14.39
CA PRO A 189 14.30 -19.45 15.27
C PRO A 189 13.73 -18.04 15.54
N PRO A 190 13.75 -17.55 16.79
CA PRO A 190 13.25 -16.22 17.11
C PRO A 190 13.97 -15.12 16.28
N PRO A 191 13.27 -14.13 15.72
CA PRO A 191 13.89 -13.10 14.88
C PRO A 191 15.03 -12.34 15.58
N ARG A 192 14.91 -12.08 16.89
CA ARG A 192 15.96 -11.41 17.66
C ARG A 192 17.24 -12.24 17.78
N VAL A 193 17.11 -13.57 17.88
CA VAL A 193 18.24 -14.49 17.87
C VAL A 193 18.99 -14.43 16.54
N VAL A 194 18.26 -14.39 15.42
CA VAL A 194 18.86 -14.24 14.09
C VAL A 194 19.54 -12.87 13.97
N SER A 195 18.87 -11.80 14.42
CA SER A 195 19.42 -10.45 14.43
C SER A 195 20.77 -10.38 15.15
N SER A 196 20.85 -10.84 16.41
CA SER A 196 22.07 -10.72 17.22
C SER A 196 23.22 -11.63 16.80
N ARG A 197 22.95 -12.71 16.05
CA ARG A 197 23.98 -13.67 15.60
C ARG A 197 24.44 -13.44 14.16
N VAL A 198 23.57 -12.94 13.29
CA VAL A 198 23.85 -12.76 11.85
C VAL A 198 24.24 -11.33 11.53
N HIS A 199 23.57 -10.33 12.13
CA HIS A 199 23.81 -8.93 11.80
C HIS A 199 24.85 -8.35 12.77
N ARG A 200 26.03 -8.02 12.24
CA ARG A 200 27.12 -7.43 13.03
C ARG A 200 26.96 -5.91 13.12
N ASP A 201 27.35 -5.35 14.25
CA ASP A 201 27.33 -3.91 14.51
C ASP A 201 28.71 -3.31 14.19
N PHE A 202 28.94 -2.94 12.93
CA PHE A 202 30.11 -2.18 12.50
C PHE A 202 29.73 -1.20 11.38
N PHE A 203 30.51 -0.12 11.22
CA PHE A 203 30.34 0.84 10.14
C PHE A 203 31.51 0.73 9.15
N GLN A 204 31.18 0.63 7.87
CA GLN A 204 32.13 0.76 6.76
C GLN A 204 31.48 1.65 5.71
N GLY A 205 32.15 2.72 5.27
CA GLY A 205 31.62 3.58 4.22
C GLY A 205 31.64 2.89 2.86
N HIS A 206 30.66 3.20 2.00
CA HIS A 206 30.55 2.57 0.68
C HIS A 206 31.71 2.97 -0.25
N GLU A 207 32.51 1.99 -0.67
CA GLU A 207 33.72 2.21 -1.48
C GLU A 207 33.42 2.81 -2.86
N HIS A 208 32.24 2.51 -3.43
CA HIS A 208 31.81 3.05 -4.73
C HIS A 208 31.24 4.49 -4.67
N GLY A 209 31.36 5.19 -3.54
CA GLY A 209 31.00 6.62 -3.46
C GLY A 209 29.51 6.92 -3.50
N VAL A 210 28.66 5.93 -3.20
CA VAL A 210 27.21 6.13 -3.08
C VAL A 210 26.94 6.96 -1.81
N THR A 211 26.20 8.05 -1.97
CA THR A 211 25.92 8.98 -0.87
C THR A 211 24.62 8.60 -0.16
N PHE A 212 24.39 9.19 1.01
CA PHE A 212 23.16 8.99 1.76
C PHE A 212 21.90 9.44 0.97
N MET A 213 22.06 10.23 -0.10
CA MET A 213 21.01 10.54 -1.06
C MET A 213 20.43 9.29 -1.74
N PHE A 214 21.26 8.32 -2.12
CA PHE A 214 20.79 7.08 -2.75
C PHE A 214 19.87 6.29 -1.81
N VAL A 215 20.27 6.17 -0.54
CA VAL A 215 19.47 5.48 0.48
C VAL A 215 18.17 6.21 0.74
N SER A 216 18.25 7.54 0.87
CA SER A 216 17.08 8.39 1.13
C SER A 216 16.10 8.42 -0.05
N PHE A 217 16.60 8.43 -1.28
CA PHE A 217 15.77 8.35 -2.48
C PHE A 217 15.15 6.95 -2.66
N GLY A 218 15.92 5.88 -2.38
CA GLY A 218 15.37 4.52 -2.35
C GLY A 218 14.25 4.36 -1.34
N GLN A 219 14.39 4.94 -0.14
CA GLN A 219 13.31 4.99 0.85
C GLN A 219 12.10 5.79 0.34
N LEU A 220 12.32 6.91 -0.36
CA LEU A 220 11.24 7.70 -0.95
C LEU A 220 10.46 6.90 -2.01
N VAL A 221 11.15 6.12 -2.84
CA VAL A 221 10.55 5.21 -3.83
C VAL A 221 9.78 4.06 -3.13
N ASP A 222 10.32 3.49 -2.05
CA ASP A 222 9.58 2.51 -1.23
C ASP A 222 8.29 3.11 -0.71
N HIS A 223 8.34 4.36 -0.27
CA HIS A 223 7.21 5.10 0.27
C HIS A 223 6.25 5.63 -0.81
N ASP A 224 6.58 5.50 -2.10
CA ASP A 224 5.66 5.71 -3.21
C ASP A 224 4.96 4.39 -3.61
N LEU A 225 5.59 3.25 -3.36
CA LEU A 225 5.11 1.95 -3.84
C LEU A 225 4.41 1.11 -2.77
N THR A 226 4.85 1.20 -1.52
CA THR A 226 4.43 0.27 -0.47
C THR A 226 4.21 0.92 0.89
N LEU A 227 3.05 0.61 1.48
CA LEU A 227 2.78 0.76 2.90
C LEU A 227 1.89 -0.39 3.32
N THR A 228 2.43 -1.31 4.10
CA THR A 228 1.59 -2.40 4.62
C THR A 228 0.68 -1.85 5.71
N ALA A 229 -0.64 -2.04 5.56
CA ALA A 229 -1.63 -1.54 6.51
C ALA A 229 -1.33 -1.95 7.95
N GLU A 230 -1.23 -0.96 8.83
CA GLU A 230 -0.90 -1.13 10.24
C GLU A 230 -2.15 -1.42 11.07
N THR A 231 -2.04 -2.38 11.99
CA THR A 231 -3.05 -2.57 13.03
C THR A 231 -2.89 -1.46 14.07
N LYS A 232 -3.93 -0.62 14.24
CA LYS A 232 -3.96 0.45 15.25
C LYS A 232 -5.14 0.27 16.20
N VAL A 233 -5.00 0.77 17.43
CA VAL A 233 -6.11 0.84 18.39
C VAL A 233 -7.17 1.82 17.87
N PRO A 234 -8.45 1.40 17.77
CA PRO A 234 -9.54 2.26 17.31
C PRO A 234 -9.63 3.56 18.11
N GLY A 235 -9.77 4.69 17.40
CA GLY A 235 -9.94 6.02 18.00
C GLY A 235 -8.65 6.71 18.46
N THR A 236 -7.56 5.98 18.74
CA THR A 236 -6.29 6.59 19.21
C THR A 236 -5.19 6.59 18.15
N ARG A 237 -5.30 5.74 17.11
CA ARG A 237 -4.26 5.54 16.07
C ARG A 237 -2.89 5.09 16.60
N LYS A 238 -2.82 4.68 17.87
CA LYS A 238 -1.60 4.12 18.49
C LYS A 238 -1.50 2.63 18.21
N ASP A 239 -0.27 2.11 18.25
CA ASP A 239 -0.04 0.67 18.18
C ASP A 239 -0.60 -0.03 19.43
N PRO A 240 -1.21 -1.22 19.28
CA PRO A 240 -1.53 -2.07 20.41
C PRO A 240 -0.27 -2.41 21.22
N GLU A 241 -0.39 -2.40 22.55
CA GLU A 241 0.65 -2.89 23.44
C GLU A 241 0.55 -4.42 23.53
N CYS A 242 1.53 -5.09 22.95
CA CYS A 242 1.65 -6.54 22.92
C CYS A 242 2.76 -7.05 23.83
N CYS A 243 3.49 -6.22 24.56
CA CYS A 243 4.36 -6.66 25.65
C CYS A 243 3.69 -6.36 27.00
N GLY A 244 3.37 -7.40 27.78
CA GLY A 244 2.82 -7.24 29.14
C GLY A 244 1.71 -8.23 29.46
N SER A 245 0.97 -8.02 30.56
CA SER A 245 -0.09 -8.96 30.99
C SER A 245 -1.39 -8.84 30.18
N ASN A 246 -1.58 -7.78 29.41
CA ASN A 246 -2.80 -7.49 28.66
C ASN A 246 -2.61 -7.64 27.13
N HIS A 247 -2.19 -8.83 26.67
CA HIS A 247 -2.17 -9.22 25.25
C HIS A 247 -3.59 -9.37 24.68
N LYS A 248 -4.37 -8.29 24.63
CA LYS A 248 -5.80 -8.37 24.30
C LYS A 248 -6.11 -8.23 22.82
N HIS A 249 -5.16 -7.74 22.01
CA HIS A 249 -5.42 -7.53 20.60
C HIS A 249 -5.16 -8.82 19.79
N PRO A 250 -6.08 -9.28 18.93
CA PRO A 250 -5.96 -10.55 18.19
C PRO A 250 -4.77 -10.57 17.20
N ASN A 251 -4.32 -9.40 16.74
CA ASN A 251 -3.14 -9.27 15.89
C ASN A 251 -1.81 -9.18 16.67
N CYS A 252 -1.78 -9.30 18.01
CA CYS A 252 -0.51 -9.27 18.75
C CYS A 252 0.38 -10.47 18.38
N LEU A 253 1.66 -10.21 18.13
CA LEU A 253 2.68 -11.22 17.86
C LEU A 253 4.02 -10.82 18.51
N PRO A 254 4.07 -10.74 19.86
CA PRO A 254 5.24 -10.22 20.57
C PRO A 254 6.48 -11.06 20.32
N LEU A 255 7.62 -10.40 20.16
CA LEU A 255 8.90 -11.07 20.00
C LEU A 255 9.55 -11.24 21.38
N GLN A 256 9.68 -12.49 21.82
CA GLN A 256 10.36 -12.81 23.06
C GLN A 256 11.87 -12.59 22.89
N VAL A 257 12.47 -11.87 23.84
CA VAL A 257 13.90 -11.61 23.89
C VAL A 257 14.55 -12.71 24.74
N PRO A 258 15.57 -13.41 24.22
CA PRO A 258 16.29 -14.42 25.00
C PRO A 258 16.93 -13.84 26.26
N ALA A 259 16.95 -14.62 27.35
CA ALA A 259 17.58 -14.20 28.61
C ALA A 259 19.09 -13.96 28.48
N ASP A 260 19.74 -14.60 27.51
CA ASP A 260 21.15 -14.45 27.16
C ASP A 260 21.41 -13.41 26.06
N ASP A 261 20.42 -12.59 25.69
CA ASP A 261 20.60 -11.53 24.68
C ASP A 261 21.75 -10.57 25.07
N PRO A 262 22.70 -10.29 24.17
CA PRO A 262 23.90 -9.52 24.51
C PRO A 262 23.60 -8.06 24.87
N PHE A 263 22.50 -7.49 24.36
CA PHE A 263 22.15 -6.09 24.55
C PHE A 263 20.99 -5.92 25.53
N TYR A 264 19.84 -6.52 25.23
CA TYR A 264 18.60 -6.27 25.98
C TYR A 264 18.63 -6.82 27.41
N ARG A 265 19.47 -7.82 27.69
CA ARG A 265 19.72 -8.29 29.06
C ARG A 265 20.25 -7.17 29.97
N LEU A 266 21.07 -6.27 29.43
CA LEU A 266 21.62 -5.13 30.18
C LEU A 266 20.56 -4.07 30.52
N HIS A 267 19.40 -4.13 29.85
CA HIS A 267 18.29 -3.19 30.00
C HIS A 267 17.05 -3.83 30.63
N GLY A 268 17.13 -5.11 31.06
CA GLY A 268 15.99 -5.83 31.64
C GLY A 268 14.81 -6.03 30.67
N GLN A 269 15.05 -5.94 29.36
CA GLN A 269 13.98 -6.07 28.35
C GLN A 269 13.84 -7.52 27.90
N SER A 270 12.66 -8.10 28.14
CA SER A 270 12.33 -9.50 27.78
C SER A 270 11.39 -9.62 26.58
N CYS A 271 10.87 -8.51 26.05
CA CYS A 271 9.90 -8.50 24.97
C CYS A 271 10.12 -7.27 24.05
N ILE A 272 9.96 -7.47 22.75
CA ILE A 272 9.88 -6.39 21.76
C ILE A 272 8.46 -6.37 21.21
N ASN A 273 7.81 -5.20 21.30
CA ASN A 273 6.43 -5.02 20.87
C ASN A 273 6.32 -5.26 19.36
N MET A 274 5.44 -6.16 18.95
CA MET A 274 5.24 -6.53 17.55
C MET A 274 3.79 -6.91 17.32
N ILE A 275 3.22 -6.35 16.25
CA ILE A 275 1.82 -6.49 15.87
C ILE A 275 1.76 -6.91 14.41
N ARG A 276 0.86 -7.84 14.10
CA ARG A 276 0.59 -8.24 12.72
C ARG A 276 -0.08 -7.10 11.96
N SER A 277 0.27 -6.95 10.70
CA SER A 277 -0.43 -6.08 9.75
C SER A 277 -1.92 -6.43 9.62
N GLU A 278 -2.75 -5.49 9.20
CA GLU A 278 -4.17 -5.71 8.96
C GLU A 278 -4.43 -6.81 7.91
N ALA A 279 -5.57 -7.49 8.07
CA ALA A 279 -6.06 -8.49 7.13
C ALA A 279 -6.67 -7.83 5.88
N GLY A 280 -6.18 -8.17 4.69
CA GLY A 280 -6.71 -7.61 3.44
C GLY A 280 -7.93 -8.33 2.88
N VAL A 281 -8.55 -7.68 1.91
CA VAL A 281 -9.74 -8.15 1.17
C VAL A 281 -9.40 -8.20 -0.31
N ARG A 282 -9.54 -9.38 -0.93
CA ARG A 282 -9.28 -9.55 -2.37
C ARG A 282 -10.38 -8.89 -3.21
N PRO A 283 -10.10 -8.53 -4.48
CA PRO A 283 -11.16 -8.26 -5.45
C PRO A 283 -12.19 -9.39 -5.48
N GLY A 284 -13.46 -9.03 -5.53
CA GLY A 284 -14.61 -9.92 -5.35
C GLY A 284 -14.82 -10.38 -3.90
N CYS A 285 -14.09 -9.88 -2.90
CA CYS A 285 -14.14 -10.36 -1.52
C CYS A 285 -14.00 -11.90 -1.42
N ARG A 286 -13.18 -12.45 -2.31
CA ARG A 286 -12.92 -13.90 -2.43
C ARG A 286 -12.36 -14.46 -1.12
N LEU A 287 -12.80 -15.67 -0.79
CA LEU A 287 -12.32 -16.45 0.35
C LEU A 287 -10.92 -17.03 0.09
N GLY A 288 -10.23 -17.47 1.14
CA GLY A 288 -8.90 -18.06 1.06
C GLY A 288 -7.96 -17.55 2.17
N TYR A 289 -6.66 -17.77 1.97
CA TYR A 289 -5.62 -17.36 2.94
C TYR A 289 -5.53 -15.84 3.15
N ARG A 290 -4.94 -15.47 4.29
CA ARG A 290 -4.67 -14.08 4.70
C ARG A 290 -3.77 -13.36 3.71
N VAL A 291 -4.24 -12.23 3.23
CA VAL A 291 -3.44 -11.27 2.46
C VAL A 291 -3.22 -10.00 3.27
N GLN A 292 -2.19 -9.24 2.92
CA GLN A 292 -1.87 -7.94 3.54
C GLN A 292 -2.27 -6.83 2.56
N ILE A 293 -2.75 -5.72 3.10
CA ILE A 293 -3.19 -4.55 2.32
C ILE A 293 -1.98 -3.68 2.01
N ASN A 294 -1.85 -3.24 0.76
CA ASN A 294 -1.03 -2.08 0.43
C ASN A 294 -1.89 -0.82 0.54
N SER A 295 -1.60 0.04 1.50
CA SER A 295 -2.34 1.29 1.72
C SER A 295 -2.04 2.37 0.67
N LEU A 296 -0.99 2.18 -0.13
CA LEU A 296 -0.60 3.08 -1.22
C LEU A 296 -0.91 2.50 -2.60
N THR A 297 -0.81 3.33 -3.62
CA THR A 297 -0.83 2.87 -5.02
C THR A 297 0.46 2.10 -5.32
N SER A 298 0.43 1.18 -6.29
CA SER A 298 1.62 0.42 -6.72
C SER A 298 2.36 1.08 -7.89
N TYR A 299 1.98 2.31 -8.25
CA TYR A 299 2.58 3.06 -9.34
C TYR A 299 3.55 4.09 -8.76
N ILE A 300 4.63 4.39 -9.48
CA ILE A 300 5.47 5.55 -9.17
C ILE A 300 4.70 6.79 -9.61
N ASP A 301 3.91 7.38 -8.73
CA ASP A 301 3.00 8.49 -9.01
C ASP A 301 3.13 9.66 -8.03
N ALA A 302 4.21 9.66 -7.23
CA ALA A 302 4.52 10.65 -6.21
C ALA A 302 3.41 10.80 -5.15
N ASN A 303 2.71 9.72 -4.81
CA ASN A 303 1.73 9.71 -3.73
C ASN A 303 2.33 10.04 -2.35
N PHE A 304 3.66 9.94 -2.16
CA PHE A 304 4.32 10.50 -0.97
C PHE A 304 4.17 12.04 -0.86
N VAL A 305 3.91 12.73 -1.98
CA VAL A 305 3.54 14.16 -2.04
C VAL A 305 2.03 14.34 -2.02
N TYR A 306 1.29 13.56 -2.82
CA TYR A 306 -0.11 13.83 -3.16
C TYR A 306 -1.15 13.00 -2.39
N GLY A 307 -0.70 11.99 -1.66
CA GLY A 307 -1.54 11.03 -0.95
C GLY A 307 -2.25 10.04 -1.88
N SER A 308 -2.50 8.85 -1.34
CA SER A 308 -3.19 7.75 -2.04
C SER A 308 -4.72 7.81 -1.91
N SER A 309 -5.27 8.99 -1.66
CA SER A 309 -6.67 9.21 -1.32
C SER A 309 -7.07 10.66 -1.62
N TYR A 310 -8.26 10.89 -2.18
CA TYR A 310 -8.75 12.25 -2.47
C TYR A 310 -8.81 13.11 -1.20
N ARG A 311 -9.26 12.53 -0.08
CA ARG A 311 -9.31 13.24 1.21
C ARG A 311 -7.94 13.72 1.67
N VAL A 312 -6.89 12.89 1.51
CA VAL A 312 -5.53 13.29 1.85
C VAL A 312 -5.02 14.35 0.86
N GLY A 313 -5.17 14.13 -0.45
CA GLY A 313 -4.77 15.08 -1.48
C GLY A 313 -5.38 16.46 -1.28
N ASP A 314 -6.70 16.54 -1.11
CA ASP A 314 -7.42 17.81 -0.85
C ASP A 314 -6.98 18.47 0.45
N SER A 315 -6.67 17.68 1.48
CA SER A 315 -6.19 18.23 2.77
C SER A 315 -4.80 18.88 2.65
N LEU A 316 -3.98 18.44 1.69
CA LEU A 316 -2.63 18.95 1.44
C LEU A 316 -2.62 20.16 0.49
N ARG A 317 -3.67 20.35 -0.30
CA ARG A 317 -3.79 21.46 -1.26
C ARG A 317 -4.18 22.76 -0.58
N GLN A 318 -3.69 23.87 -1.13
CA GLN A 318 -4.16 25.21 -0.82
C GLN A 318 -5.54 25.48 -1.47
N LEU A 319 -5.90 24.70 -2.51
CA LEU A 319 -7.11 24.86 -3.32
C LEU A 319 -7.18 26.25 -3.98
N ARG A 320 -6.01 26.78 -4.31
CA ARG A 320 -5.83 28.04 -5.00
C ARG A 320 -4.52 27.99 -5.78
N ASP A 321 -4.57 28.46 -7.03
CA ASP A 321 -3.41 28.60 -7.93
C ASP A 321 -2.65 27.27 -8.19
N GLY A 322 -3.32 26.12 -7.97
CA GLY A 322 -2.75 24.78 -8.09
C GLY A 322 -1.77 24.41 -6.97
N LEU A 323 -1.66 25.21 -5.91
CA LEU A 323 -0.59 25.09 -4.92
C LEU A 323 -0.88 24.06 -3.82
N MET A 324 0.21 23.49 -3.29
CA MET A 324 0.24 22.71 -2.05
C MET A 324 0.48 23.61 -0.84
N LYS A 325 -0.13 23.26 0.29
CA LYS A 325 0.06 23.95 1.57
C LYS A 325 1.52 23.86 2.01
N THR A 326 2.06 24.98 2.46
CA THR A 326 3.39 25.07 3.07
C THR A 326 3.33 26.12 4.19
N VAL A 327 4.33 26.12 5.09
CA VAL A 327 4.41 27.11 6.18
C VAL A 327 5.72 27.91 6.07
N PRO A 328 5.64 29.25 5.91
CA PRO A 328 6.81 30.11 5.75
C PRO A 328 7.42 30.52 7.10
N LEU A 329 7.77 29.54 7.94
CA LEU A 329 8.21 29.75 9.33
C LEU A 329 9.40 30.74 9.48
N PHE A 330 10.26 30.80 8.46
CA PHE A 330 11.49 31.60 8.47
C PHE A 330 11.52 32.67 7.37
N ASN A 331 10.36 33.19 6.97
CA ASN A 331 10.26 34.17 5.89
C ASN A 331 11.06 35.46 6.18
N SER A 332 11.12 35.89 7.44
CA SER A 332 11.91 37.05 7.88
C SER A 332 13.41 36.87 7.60
N LEU A 333 13.88 35.63 7.52
CA LEU A 333 15.26 35.26 7.18
C LEU A 333 15.42 34.92 5.69
N ARG A 334 14.39 35.14 4.87
CA ARG A 334 14.34 34.81 3.43
C ARG A 334 14.56 33.33 3.11
N LEU A 335 14.26 32.44 4.07
CA LEU A 335 14.34 31.01 3.86
C LEU A 335 13.04 30.47 3.24
N LYS A 336 13.15 29.39 2.48
CA LYS A 336 12.02 28.72 1.82
C LYS A 336 11.09 28.06 2.85
N PRO A 337 9.79 27.92 2.55
CA PRO A 337 8.80 27.37 3.48
C PRO A 337 9.02 25.87 3.73
N LEU A 338 8.47 25.36 4.83
CA LEU A 338 8.49 23.94 5.20
C LEU A 338 7.12 23.29 4.92
N LEU A 339 7.04 21.98 5.11
CA LEU A 339 5.78 21.23 5.07
C LEU A 339 4.79 21.75 6.13
N PRO A 340 3.47 21.58 5.90
CA PRO A 340 2.46 22.00 6.85
C PRO A 340 2.49 21.13 8.13
N PRO A 341 2.05 21.68 9.28
CA PRO A 341 1.95 20.92 10.52
C PRO A 341 0.84 19.88 10.46
N LYS A 342 1.08 18.71 11.03
CA LYS A 342 0.07 17.68 11.27
C LYS A 342 -0.75 18.05 12.50
N LEU A 343 -1.97 18.52 12.28
CA LEU A 343 -2.88 18.95 13.36
C LEU A 343 -3.84 17.84 13.83
N VAL A 344 -4.15 16.88 12.96
CA VAL A 344 -5.03 15.75 13.26
C VAL A 344 -4.18 14.53 13.61
N ASN A 345 -4.39 13.96 14.80
CA ASN A 345 -3.54 12.89 15.35
C ASN A 345 -2.05 13.25 15.25
N PRO A 346 -1.61 14.35 15.90
CA PRO A 346 -0.27 14.91 15.72
C PRO A 346 0.87 13.96 16.12
N ASP A 347 0.58 12.94 16.94
CA ASP A 347 1.52 11.93 17.42
C ASP A 347 1.53 10.63 16.56
N ASP A 348 0.71 10.55 15.51
CA ASP A 348 0.68 9.38 14.63
C ASP A 348 1.88 9.40 13.67
N GLY A 349 2.78 8.42 13.79
CA GLY A 349 4.03 8.33 13.02
C GLY A 349 5.13 9.29 13.48
N CYS A 350 5.03 9.85 14.68
CA CYS A 350 5.96 10.87 15.17
C CYS A 350 5.94 10.95 16.72
N ILE A 351 7.09 11.23 17.34
CA ILE A 351 7.23 11.38 18.79
C ILE A 351 7.49 12.85 19.10
N ARG A 352 6.48 13.57 19.64
CA ARG A 352 6.64 14.98 20.00
C ARG A 352 7.30 15.16 21.36
N ALA A 353 8.33 16.01 21.40
CA ALA A 353 8.97 16.42 22.66
C ALA A 353 8.13 17.43 23.46
N HIS A 354 7.30 18.23 22.79
CA HIS A 354 6.42 19.23 23.39
C HIS A 354 5.12 19.34 22.58
N PRO A 355 3.96 19.62 23.21
CA PRO A 355 2.68 19.80 22.50
C PRO A 355 2.68 20.89 21.42
N ASP A 356 3.54 21.89 21.56
CA ASP A 356 3.65 23.03 20.63
C ASP A 356 4.56 22.75 19.42
N LEU A 357 5.28 21.61 19.41
CA LEU A 357 6.09 21.19 18.27
C LEU A 357 5.27 20.26 17.39
N PHE A 358 5.05 20.63 16.14
CA PHE A 358 4.26 19.82 15.23
C PHE A 358 5.14 18.95 14.34
N CYS A 359 4.67 17.73 14.08
CA CYS A 359 5.23 16.88 13.03
C CYS A 359 4.72 17.36 11.67
N PHE A 360 5.39 16.98 10.60
CA PHE A 360 4.99 17.35 9.25
C PHE A 360 3.83 16.50 8.74
N LEU A 361 2.96 17.13 7.96
CA LEU A 361 1.91 16.49 7.19
C LEU A 361 2.35 16.41 5.71
N ALA A 362 2.24 15.23 5.11
CA ALA A 362 2.54 14.96 3.71
C ALA A 362 1.59 13.89 3.16
N GLY A 363 1.81 13.47 1.90
CA GLY A 363 1.02 12.42 1.25
C GLY A 363 1.19 11.03 1.90
N ASP A 364 2.37 10.76 2.46
CA ASP A 364 2.69 9.56 3.25
C ASP A 364 2.89 9.89 4.74
N ASN A 365 2.39 9.02 5.63
CA ASN A 365 2.41 9.26 7.08
C ASN A 365 3.81 9.07 7.71
N ARG A 366 4.74 8.44 7.01
CA ARG A 366 6.11 8.18 7.47
C ARG A 366 7.06 9.33 7.18
N VAL A 367 6.61 10.47 6.63
CA VAL A 367 7.45 11.66 6.37
C VAL A 367 8.33 12.11 7.55
N ASN A 368 7.91 11.78 8.78
CA ASN A 368 8.61 12.13 10.02
C ASN A 368 9.56 11.03 10.53
N GLU A 369 9.66 9.89 9.87
CA GLU A 369 10.39 8.69 10.33
C GLU A 369 11.88 8.99 10.53
N GLN A 370 12.49 9.77 9.64
CA GLN A 370 13.85 10.26 9.77
C GLN A 370 14.04 11.61 9.03
N LEU A 371 15.08 12.37 9.36
CA LEU A 371 15.25 13.76 8.92
C LEU A 371 15.45 13.93 7.41
N ALA A 372 16.22 13.06 6.76
CA ALA A 372 16.43 13.08 5.31
C ALA A 372 15.13 12.86 4.52
N LEU A 373 14.22 12.03 5.03
CA LEU A 373 12.89 11.86 4.43
C LEU A 373 12.10 13.17 4.50
N GLY A 374 12.07 13.83 5.67
CA GLY A 374 11.48 15.16 5.81
C GLY A 374 12.09 16.20 4.86
N VAL A 375 13.41 16.12 4.62
CA VAL A 375 14.11 16.98 3.65
C VAL A 375 13.61 16.76 2.22
N LEU A 376 13.51 15.50 1.79
CA LEU A 376 13.09 15.13 0.43
C LEU A 376 11.60 15.42 0.18
N HIS A 377 10.71 15.10 1.12
CA HIS A 377 9.29 15.47 0.99
C HIS A 377 9.10 16.99 0.84
N THR A 378 9.82 17.77 1.65
CA THR A 378 9.78 19.24 1.54
C THR A 378 10.32 19.71 0.19
N MET A 379 11.37 19.07 -0.35
CA MET A 379 11.93 19.39 -1.66
C MET A 379 10.87 19.22 -2.76
N PHE A 380 10.20 18.08 -2.82
CA PHE A 380 9.20 17.80 -3.85
C PHE A 380 7.94 18.68 -3.74
N VAL A 381 7.51 19.04 -2.52
CA VAL A 381 6.42 20.02 -2.35
C VAL A 381 6.82 21.42 -2.82
N ARG A 382 8.07 21.84 -2.56
CA ARG A 382 8.60 23.11 -3.08
C ARG A 382 8.68 23.08 -4.61
N GLU A 383 9.07 21.96 -5.19
CA GLU A 383 9.16 21.80 -6.64
C GLU A 383 7.78 21.82 -7.31
N HIS A 384 6.78 21.16 -6.71
CA HIS A 384 5.39 21.30 -7.14
C HIS A 384 4.96 22.77 -7.18
N ASN A 385 5.12 23.51 -6.07
CA ASN A 385 4.68 24.91 -6.02
C ASN A 385 5.45 25.80 -7.01
N ARG A 386 6.73 25.50 -7.28
CA ARG A 386 7.52 26.19 -8.30
C ARG A 386 6.92 25.95 -9.70
N ILE A 387 6.69 24.69 -10.07
CA ILE A 387 6.14 24.31 -11.38
C ILE A 387 4.73 24.90 -11.57
N ALA A 388 3.84 24.77 -10.58
CA ALA A 388 2.49 25.32 -10.64
C ALA A 388 2.50 26.84 -10.88
N SER A 389 3.38 27.56 -10.17
CA SER A 389 3.54 29.01 -10.34
C SER A 389 4.04 29.39 -11.75
N GLU A 390 4.96 28.62 -12.33
CA GLU A 390 5.43 28.87 -13.70
C GLU A 390 4.37 28.48 -14.75
N LEU A 391 3.64 27.38 -14.55
CA LEU A 391 2.53 26.99 -15.43
C LEU A 391 1.41 28.03 -15.43
N GLN A 392 1.12 28.66 -14.29
CA GLN A 392 0.12 29.73 -14.22
C GLN A 392 0.54 30.97 -15.03
N LYS A 393 1.83 31.32 -15.06
CA LYS A 393 2.33 32.44 -15.88
C LYS A 393 2.19 32.17 -17.37
N VAL A 394 2.47 30.94 -17.80
CA VAL A 394 2.38 30.52 -19.20
C VAL A 394 0.94 30.28 -19.63
N ASN A 395 0.10 29.76 -18.72
CA ASN A 395 -1.31 29.47 -18.94
C ASN A 395 -2.21 30.22 -17.93
N PRO A 396 -2.37 31.55 -18.04
CA PRO A 396 -3.18 32.32 -17.09
C PRO A 396 -4.67 31.96 -17.07
N HIS A 397 -5.13 31.17 -18.05
CA HIS A 397 -6.51 30.71 -18.19
C HIS A 397 -6.79 29.37 -17.49
N TRP A 398 -5.77 28.68 -16.98
CA TRP A 398 -5.96 27.44 -16.23
C TRP A 398 -6.48 27.73 -14.82
N ASP A 399 -7.44 26.92 -14.39
CA ASP A 399 -7.97 26.96 -13.03
C ASP A 399 -7.08 26.19 -12.04
N ASP A 400 -7.43 26.26 -10.75
CA ASP A 400 -6.70 25.57 -9.67
C ASP A 400 -6.53 24.06 -9.94
N GLU A 401 -7.60 23.40 -10.39
CA GLU A 401 -7.60 21.95 -10.60
C GLU A 401 -6.69 21.56 -11.76
N THR A 402 -6.75 22.29 -12.88
CA THR A 402 -5.88 22.04 -14.04
C THR A 402 -4.42 22.26 -13.66
N LEU A 403 -4.10 23.38 -12.98
CA LEU A 403 -2.74 23.65 -12.51
C LEU A 403 -2.22 22.55 -11.58
N TYR A 404 -3.04 22.12 -10.61
CA TYR A 404 -2.70 21.06 -9.68
C TYR A 404 -2.41 19.73 -10.39
N GLN A 405 -3.31 19.29 -11.28
CA GLN A 405 -3.19 17.99 -11.94
C GLN A 405 -2.07 17.95 -12.97
N GLU A 406 -1.87 19.00 -13.76
CA GLU A 406 -0.73 19.11 -14.69
C GLU A 406 0.60 19.13 -13.93
N THR A 407 0.67 19.88 -12.83
CA THR A 407 1.87 19.89 -11.97
C THR A 407 2.12 18.53 -11.34
N ARG A 408 1.08 17.86 -10.81
CA ARG A 408 1.16 16.51 -10.27
C ARG A 408 1.67 15.51 -11.31
N HIS A 409 1.17 15.61 -12.54
CA HIS A 409 1.63 14.77 -13.64
C HIS A 409 3.13 14.96 -13.93
N ILE A 410 3.61 16.20 -13.98
CA ILE A 410 5.03 16.50 -14.21
C ILE A 410 5.89 15.98 -13.06
N VAL A 411 5.50 16.19 -11.81
CA VAL A 411 6.27 15.71 -10.65
C VAL A 411 6.33 14.19 -10.60
N ALA A 412 5.22 13.49 -10.90
CA ALA A 412 5.25 12.03 -11.04
C ALA A 412 6.23 11.58 -12.14
N ALA A 413 6.24 12.26 -13.29
CA ALA A 413 7.19 11.98 -14.37
C ALA A 413 8.64 12.26 -13.96
N LEU A 414 8.92 13.29 -13.15
CA LEU A 414 10.25 13.54 -12.59
C LEU A 414 10.72 12.38 -11.70
N VAL A 415 9.86 11.90 -10.80
CA VAL A 415 10.20 10.77 -9.93
C VAL A 415 10.46 9.51 -10.76
N GLN A 416 9.57 9.18 -11.71
CA GLN A 416 9.76 8.06 -12.64
C GLN A 416 11.07 8.19 -13.40
N HIS A 417 11.38 9.36 -13.96
CA HIS A 417 12.60 9.58 -14.71
C HIS A 417 13.83 9.32 -13.84
N ILE A 418 13.96 9.97 -12.69
CA ILE A 418 15.11 9.79 -11.77
C ILE A 418 15.22 8.32 -11.33
N THR A 419 14.09 7.66 -11.05
CA THR A 419 14.11 6.24 -10.65
C THR A 419 14.74 5.37 -11.74
N TYR A 420 14.33 5.50 -13.00
CA TYR A 420 14.81 4.65 -14.09
C TYR A 420 16.16 5.11 -14.68
N SER A 421 16.46 6.41 -14.70
CA SER A 421 17.68 6.96 -15.29
C SER A 421 18.88 6.94 -14.36
N GLU A 422 18.68 7.09 -13.05
CA GLU A 422 19.76 7.28 -12.08
C GLU A 422 19.75 6.21 -10.99
N PHE A 423 18.61 5.96 -10.34
CA PHE A 423 18.56 5.07 -9.19
C PHE A 423 18.70 3.59 -9.55
N LEU A 424 17.87 3.08 -10.48
CA LEU A 424 17.90 1.66 -10.85
C LEU A 424 19.23 1.23 -11.48
N PRO A 425 19.89 2.00 -12.37
CA PRO A 425 21.21 1.61 -12.90
C PRO A 425 22.29 1.50 -11.82
N LEU A 426 22.29 2.39 -10.83
CA LEU A 426 23.20 2.31 -9.69
C LEU A 426 22.90 1.10 -8.78
N LEU A 427 21.64 0.70 -8.68
CA LEU A 427 21.21 -0.43 -7.85
C LEU A 427 21.46 -1.79 -8.52
N LEU A 428 21.06 -1.93 -9.80
CA LEU A 428 20.99 -3.21 -10.51
C LEU A 428 22.20 -3.46 -11.42
N GLY A 429 22.96 -2.41 -11.74
CA GLY A 429 24.04 -2.44 -12.73
C GLY A 429 23.53 -2.38 -14.17
N GLU A 430 24.39 -1.91 -15.08
CA GLU A 430 24.03 -1.70 -16.49
C GLU A 430 23.59 -2.97 -17.22
N GLU A 431 24.15 -4.13 -16.88
CA GLU A 431 23.82 -5.41 -17.52
C GLU A 431 22.36 -5.79 -17.26
N THR A 432 21.92 -5.72 -16.00
CA THR A 432 20.53 -5.99 -15.60
C THR A 432 19.56 -4.98 -16.23
N ILE A 433 19.92 -3.69 -16.28
CA ILE A 433 19.09 -2.67 -16.94
C ILE A 433 18.83 -3.03 -18.40
N LYS A 434 19.87 -3.45 -19.13
CA LYS A 434 19.75 -3.86 -20.54
C LYS A 434 18.97 -5.16 -20.71
N GLU A 435 19.23 -6.17 -19.87
CA GLU A 435 18.55 -7.47 -19.91
C GLU A 435 17.03 -7.33 -19.79
N TYR A 436 16.58 -6.47 -18.88
CA TYR A 436 15.16 -6.23 -18.63
C TYR A 436 14.58 -5.08 -19.48
N GLY A 437 15.35 -4.49 -20.40
CA GLY A 437 14.89 -3.43 -21.29
C GLY A 437 14.46 -2.15 -20.56
N LEU A 438 15.12 -1.81 -19.45
CA LEU A 438 14.79 -0.67 -18.59
C LEU A 438 15.48 0.64 -19.02
N ASP A 439 16.29 0.60 -20.07
CA ASP A 439 16.97 1.77 -20.63
C ASP A 439 15.98 2.81 -21.16
N LEU A 440 16.22 4.08 -20.82
CA LEU A 440 15.40 5.17 -21.33
C LEU A 440 15.80 5.56 -22.75
N LYS A 441 14.81 5.80 -23.59
CA LYS A 441 15.01 6.46 -24.88
C LYS A 441 15.52 7.89 -24.65
N LYS A 442 16.43 8.36 -25.50
CA LYS A 442 16.92 9.75 -25.43
C LYS A 442 15.85 10.78 -25.79
N GLU A 443 14.91 10.40 -26.65
CA GLU A 443 13.82 11.25 -27.15
C GLU A 443 12.56 10.40 -27.41
N GLY A 444 11.39 11.06 -27.43
CA GLY A 444 10.10 10.45 -27.74
C GLY A 444 9.42 9.74 -26.55
N TYR A 445 8.47 8.87 -26.86
CA TYR A 445 7.68 8.11 -25.89
C TYR A 445 7.98 6.60 -25.97
N SER A 446 7.72 5.89 -24.87
CA SER A 446 7.62 4.43 -24.86
C SER A 446 6.20 4.03 -25.23
N ASP A 447 6.07 2.95 -26.01
CA ASP A 447 4.80 2.31 -26.37
C ASP A 447 4.63 0.98 -25.61
N ASP A 448 5.38 0.77 -24.53
CA ASP A 448 5.53 -0.53 -23.83
C ASP A 448 4.38 -0.83 -22.86
N TYR A 449 3.31 -0.01 -22.85
CA TYR A 449 2.14 -0.27 -22.01
C TYR A 449 1.42 -1.55 -22.46
N ASP A 450 1.43 -2.58 -21.62
CA ASP A 450 0.68 -3.82 -21.80
C ASP A 450 -0.43 -3.94 -20.73
N PRO A 451 -1.73 -3.90 -21.10
CA PRO A 451 -2.84 -4.01 -20.14
C PRO A 451 -2.93 -5.39 -19.46
N ARG A 452 -2.14 -6.38 -19.89
CA ARG A 452 -2.09 -7.71 -19.27
C ARG A 452 -1.07 -7.82 -18.14
N VAL A 453 -0.24 -6.79 -17.94
CA VAL A 453 0.75 -6.75 -16.86
C VAL A 453 0.09 -6.26 -15.56
N ASP A 454 0.13 -7.10 -14.53
CA ASP A 454 -0.31 -6.73 -13.19
C ASP A 454 0.73 -5.84 -12.50
N ALA A 455 0.42 -4.54 -12.43
CA ALA A 455 1.23 -3.52 -11.79
C ALA A 455 1.20 -3.58 -10.25
N THR A 456 0.42 -4.48 -9.63
CA THR A 456 0.38 -4.62 -8.17
C THR A 456 1.75 -5.02 -7.64
N VAL A 457 2.26 -4.30 -6.63
CA VAL A 457 3.54 -4.64 -6.01
C VAL A 457 3.43 -6.01 -5.32
N PRO A 458 4.42 -6.92 -5.51
CA PRO A 458 4.45 -8.17 -4.77
C PRO A 458 4.74 -8.01 -3.29
N ALA A 459 4.16 -8.87 -2.45
CA ALA A 459 4.41 -8.89 -1.01
C ALA A 459 5.89 -9.11 -0.68
N GLU A 460 6.57 -9.94 -1.48
CA GLU A 460 7.99 -10.25 -1.36
C GLU A 460 8.87 -9.00 -1.57
N PHE A 461 8.46 -8.11 -2.49
CA PHE A 461 9.15 -6.86 -2.75
C PHE A 461 9.04 -5.89 -1.56
N GLY A 462 7.80 -5.59 -1.12
CA GLY A 462 7.57 -4.60 -0.05
C GLY A 462 7.95 -5.08 1.36
N THR A 463 7.96 -6.40 1.60
CA THR A 463 8.29 -6.96 2.91
C THR A 463 9.78 -7.26 3.06
N ALA A 464 10.47 -7.66 1.99
CA ALA A 464 11.84 -8.17 2.07
C ALA A 464 12.79 -7.54 1.06
N ALA A 465 12.56 -7.71 -0.26
CA ALA A 465 13.57 -7.39 -1.26
C ALA A 465 14.00 -5.92 -1.24
N PHE A 466 13.04 -4.98 -1.19
CA PHE A 466 13.34 -3.55 -1.19
C PHE A 466 13.75 -3.00 0.19
N ARG A 467 13.83 -3.87 1.21
CA ARG A 467 14.38 -3.53 2.54
C ARG A 467 15.91 -3.63 2.60
N PHE A 468 16.59 -3.98 1.50
CA PHE A 468 18.06 -3.96 1.41
C PHE A 468 18.64 -2.60 1.84
N GLY A 469 17.94 -1.50 1.58
CA GLY A 469 18.36 -0.15 1.97
C GLY A 469 18.60 0.04 3.48
N HIS A 470 18.01 -0.80 4.34
CA HIS A 470 18.30 -0.77 5.78
C HIS A 470 19.77 -1.11 6.11
N SER A 471 20.46 -1.86 5.25
CA SER A 471 21.89 -2.16 5.40
C SER A 471 22.80 -1.01 4.96
N LEU A 472 22.25 -0.02 4.25
CA LEU A 472 22.99 1.14 3.73
C LEU A 472 22.85 2.38 4.63
N LEU A 473 22.06 2.30 5.70
CA LEU A 473 21.84 3.41 6.63
C LEU A 473 23.12 3.71 7.43
N PRO A 474 23.60 4.96 7.44
CA PRO A 474 24.71 5.35 8.31
C PRO A 474 24.28 5.40 9.78
N HIS A 475 25.21 5.41 10.72
CA HIS A 475 24.90 5.49 12.15
C HIS A 475 24.40 6.88 12.61
N ALA A 476 24.67 7.93 11.82
CA ALA A 476 24.32 9.33 12.08
C ALA A 476 23.96 10.05 10.77
N ILE A 477 23.28 11.19 10.87
CA ILE A 477 23.04 12.10 9.75
C ILE A 477 23.90 13.36 9.89
N GLU A 478 24.70 13.65 8.86
CA GLU A 478 25.59 14.81 8.83
C GLU A 478 24.87 16.12 8.49
N ARG A 479 25.46 17.22 8.95
CA ARG A 479 25.15 18.58 8.50
C ARG A 479 26.41 19.19 7.90
N ARG A 480 26.25 19.87 6.77
CA ARG A 480 27.36 20.55 6.09
C ARG A 480 27.07 22.00 5.78
N SER A 481 28.14 22.79 5.66
CA SER A 481 28.07 24.21 5.30
C SER A 481 27.78 24.38 3.81
N SER A 482 27.43 25.60 3.40
CA SER A 482 27.32 25.98 1.98
C SER A 482 28.62 25.78 1.17
N THR A 483 29.76 25.62 1.85
CA THR A 483 31.06 25.27 1.26
C THR A 483 31.40 23.78 1.39
N HIS A 484 30.40 22.94 1.65
CA HIS A 484 30.50 21.47 1.78
C HIS A 484 31.39 20.98 2.93
N GLN A 485 31.70 21.86 3.90
CA GLN A 485 32.49 21.50 5.08
C GLN A 485 31.59 20.85 6.14
N TYR A 486 32.12 19.84 6.84
CA TYR A 486 31.44 19.20 7.96
C TYR A 486 31.17 20.20 9.09
N ILE A 487 29.92 20.29 9.54
CA ILE A 487 29.52 21.14 10.69
C ILE A 487 29.29 20.29 11.94
N GLY A 488 28.73 19.10 11.78
CA GLY A 488 28.34 18.23 12.89
C GLY A 488 27.34 17.18 12.42
N GLU A 489 26.97 16.28 13.32
CA GLU A 489 26.06 15.18 13.00
C GLU A 489 25.07 14.90 14.15
N ARG A 490 24.06 14.10 13.85
CA ARG A 490 23.10 13.57 14.83
C ARG A 490 23.01 12.06 14.72
N PRO A 491 23.19 11.29 15.81
CA PRO A 491 22.95 9.84 15.77
C PRO A 491 21.53 9.53 15.29
N LEU A 492 21.35 8.61 14.33
CA LEU A 492 20.03 8.31 13.77
C LEU A 492 19.03 7.94 14.86
N ARG A 493 19.45 7.12 15.84
CA ARG A 493 18.63 6.72 17.00
C ARG A 493 18.00 7.89 17.77
N SER A 494 18.59 9.08 17.70
CA SER A 494 18.10 10.28 18.39
C SER A 494 17.14 11.13 17.55
N THR A 495 17.04 10.86 16.25
CA THR A 495 16.25 11.63 15.28
C THR A 495 15.08 10.85 14.71
N LEU A 496 15.01 9.53 14.94
CA LEU A 496 13.89 8.70 14.51
C LEU A 496 12.57 9.26 15.06
N GLN A 497 11.61 9.46 14.15
CA GLN A 497 10.27 10.00 14.45
C GLN A 497 10.30 11.41 15.08
N GLN A 498 11.42 12.15 14.97
CA GLN A 498 11.63 13.44 15.62
C GLN A 498 12.16 14.48 14.62
N PRO A 499 11.29 15.08 13.79
CA PRO A 499 11.67 15.96 12.68
C PRO A 499 12.09 17.38 13.11
N PHE A 500 12.16 17.66 14.41
CA PHE A 500 12.19 19.02 14.96
C PHE A 500 13.48 19.78 14.67
N ASP A 501 14.56 19.08 14.30
CA ASP A 501 15.78 19.75 13.83
C ASP A 501 15.53 20.53 12.51
N LEU A 502 14.54 20.17 11.69
CA LEU A 502 14.13 20.95 10.51
C LEU A 502 13.38 22.24 10.86
N HIS A 503 12.92 22.40 12.11
CA HIS A 503 12.34 23.64 12.63
C HIS A 503 13.42 24.62 13.13
N LYS A 504 14.68 24.42 12.76
CA LYS A 504 15.77 25.35 13.05
C LYS A 504 16.15 26.11 11.78
N PRO A 505 16.30 27.45 11.83
CA PRO A 505 16.67 28.23 10.65
C PRO A 505 17.95 27.72 9.98
N GLY A 506 17.88 27.46 8.68
CA GLY A 506 19.01 27.02 7.85
C GLY A 506 19.41 25.54 8.01
N TRP A 507 18.84 24.79 8.96
CA TRP A 507 19.22 23.39 9.18
C TRP A 507 18.74 22.47 8.06
N TYR A 508 17.63 22.81 7.39
CA TYR A 508 17.18 22.12 6.18
C TYR A 508 18.30 22.04 5.13
N ASP A 509 18.90 23.19 4.78
CA ASP A 509 19.93 23.25 3.74
C ASP A 509 21.18 22.48 4.20
N GLN A 510 21.53 22.57 5.49
CA GLN A 510 22.66 21.84 6.06
C GLN A 510 22.49 20.32 6.01
N TYR A 511 21.28 19.81 6.26
CA TYR A 511 20.97 18.38 6.11
C TYR A 511 20.92 17.95 4.66
N MET A 512 20.33 18.76 3.76
CA MET A 512 20.39 18.47 2.32
C MET A 512 21.84 18.33 1.84
N LEU A 513 22.71 19.25 2.26
CA LEU A 513 24.14 19.18 1.98
C LEU A 513 24.81 17.98 2.68
N GLY A 514 24.38 17.61 3.88
CA GLY A 514 24.79 16.36 4.52
C GLY A 514 24.47 15.13 3.66
N ILE A 515 23.22 14.99 3.24
CA ILE A 515 22.70 13.84 2.47
C ILE A 515 23.48 13.62 1.17
N ILE A 516 23.86 14.69 0.46
CA ILE A 516 24.60 14.57 -0.81
C ILE A 516 26.12 14.39 -0.64
N ASN A 517 26.69 14.65 0.54
CA ASN A 517 28.15 14.53 0.76
C ASN A 517 28.52 13.33 1.65
N GLN A 518 27.63 12.93 2.55
CA GLN A 518 27.83 11.80 3.45
C GLN A 518 27.73 10.50 2.66
N LEU A 519 28.70 9.60 2.87
CA LEU A 519 28.66 8.27 2.26
C LEU A 519 27.58 7.40 2.92
N ALA A 520 26.93 6.58 2.12
CA ALA A 520 26.12 5.48 2.62
C ALA A 520 27.00 4.43 3.32
N GLN A 521 26.39 3.60 4.17
CA GLN A 521 27.05 2.42 4.70
C GLN A 521 27.20 1.36 3.59
N ALA A 522 28.32 0.63 3.62
CA ALA A 522 28.55 -0.57 2.83
C ALA A 522 27.85 -1.79 3.45
N MET A 523 27.40 -2.71 2.59
CA MET A 523 26.81 -4.00 2.97
C MET A 523 27.83 -4.99 3.54
#